data_AF-A0A075JIA1-F1
#
_entry.id   AF-A0A075JIA1-F1
#
_cell.length_a   1.000
_cell.length_b   1.000
_cell.length_c   1.000
_cell.angle_alpha   90.00
_cell.angle_beta   90.00
_cell.angle_gamma   90.00
#
_symmetry.space_group_name_H-M   'P 1'
#
loop_
_entity.id
_entity.type
_entity.pdbx_description
1 polymer ?
#
loop_
_entity_poly.entity_id
_entity_poly.type
_entity_poly.pdbx_seq_one_letter_code
_entity_poly.pdbx_strand_id
1 'polypeptide(L)'
;MPAVRAILHELQHLEPEVASGIEADLTKAGAHRLGADAAHARALTLLHRQGLAKPRDPDETAREHAVWFTPHLDFDALTQLHVTLDTGDAVALDAVIEERARSLRENSPPGAAPPAGSLRVKALLDLALENSRVSTTLHLWLTYPGCHIEKAAPRFHAA
;
A
#
# COMPACT_ATOMS: atom_id res chain seq x y z
N MET A 1 -7.43 27.55 1.69
CA MET A 1 -8.17 26.49 2.40
C MET A 1 -7.74 25.13 1.84
N PRO A 2 -7.00 24.30 2.59
CA PRO A 2 -6.48 23.01 2.10
C PRO A 2 -7.59 21.99 1.79
N ALA A 3 -8.70 22.00 2.52
CA ALA A 3 -9.86 21.13 2.26
C ALA A 3 -10.55 21.41 0.92
N VAL A 4 -10.71 22.69 0.55
CA VAL A 4 -11.31 23.09 -0.73
C VAL A 4 -10.42 22.64 -1.90
N ARG A 5 -9.09 22.77 -1.75
CA ARG A 5 -8.14 22.30 -2.76
C ARG A 5 -8.21 20.79 -2.95
N ALA A 6 -8.33 20.02 -1.86
CA ALA A 6 -8.49 18.58 -1.91
C ALA A 6 -9.79 18.15 -2.60
N ILE A 7 -10.89 18.87 -2.37
CA ILE A 7 -12.17 18.63 -3.05
C ILE A 7 -12.05 18.92 -4.55
N LEU A 8 -11.52 20.08 -4.93
CA LEU A 8 -11.36 20.47 -6.34
C LEU A 8 -10.48 19.50 -7.13
N HIS A 9 -9.44 18.97 -6.50
CA HIS A 9 -8.58 17.94 -7.11
C HIS A 9 -9.38 16.68 -7.51
N GLU A 10 -10.34 16.25 -6.69
CA GLU A 10 -11.17 15.08 -6.97
C GLU A 10 -12.28 15.34 -8.00
N LEU A 11 -12.61 16.60 -8.28
CA LEU A 11 -13.65 16.96 -9.25
C LEU A 11 -13.10 17.30 -10.62
N GLN A 12 -11.77 17.41 -10.77
CA GLN A 12 -11.11 17.90 -11.98
C GLN A 12 -11.38 17.05 -13.24
N HIS A 13 -11.76 15.77 -13.07
CA HIS A 13 -12.06 14.85 -14.18
C HIS A 13 -13.53 14.86 -14.59
N LEU A 14 -14.38 15.63 -13.90
CA LEU A 14 -15.81 15.71 -14.19
C LEU A 14 -16.13 16.88 -15.10
N GLU A 15 -17.24 16.76 -15.83
CA GLU A 15 -17.82 17.89 -16.55
C GLU A 15 -18.20 19.02 -15.57
N PRO A 16 -18.03 20.31 -15.94
CA PRO A 16 -18.20 21.43 -15.03
C PRO A 16 -19.58 21.48 -14.34
N GLU A 17 -20.63 21.09 -15.05
CA GLU A 17 -22.00 21.05 -14.55
C GLU A 17 -22.18 20.00 -13.45
N VAL A 18 -21.55 18.83 -13.63
CA VAL A 18 -21.57 17.74 -12.65
C VAL A 18 -20.70 18.10 -11.45
N ALA A 19 -19.49 18.62 -11.69
CA ALA A 19 -18.58 19.08 -10.65
C ALA A 19 -19.25 20.12 -9.72
N SER A 20 -19.96 21.09 -10.28
CA SER A 20 -20.67 22.12 -9.50
C SER A 20 -21.78 21.52 -8.62
N GLY A 21 -22.49 20.50 -9.10
CA GLY A 21 -23.50 19.79 -8.31
C GLY A 21 -22.88 19.05 -7.12
N ILE A 22 -21.77 18.34 -7.36
CA ILE A 22 -21.04 17.61 -6.30
C ILE A 22 -20.42 18.58 -5.29
N GLU A 23 -19.88 19.71 -5.73
CA GLU A 23 -19.33 20.73 -4.83
C GLU A 23 -20.41 21.31 -3.90
N ALA A 24 -21.62 21.54 -4.43
CA ALA A 24 -22.76 21.99 -3.62
C ALA A 24 -23.16 20.96 -2.55
N ASP A 25 -23.20 19.68 -2.93
CA ASP A 25 -23.49 18.57 -2.00
C ASP A 25 -22.42 18.42 -0.91
N LEU A 26 -21.14 18.51 -1.28
CA LEU A 26 -20.02 18.46 -0.33
C LEU A 26 -20.01 19.69 0.59
N THR A 27 -20.39 20.85 0.07
CA THR A 27 -20.53 22.08 0.86
C THR A 27 -21.66 21.95 1.88
N LYS A 28 -22.82 21.43 1.45
CA LYS A 28 -23.97 21.16 2.32
C LYS A 28 -23.65 20.11 3.39
N ALA A 29 -22.84 19.11 3.05
CA ALA A 29 -22.33 18.10 3.98
C ALA A 29 -21.20 18.60 4.90
N GLY A 30 -20.78 19.86 4.78
CA GLY A 30 -19.77 20.48 5.64
C GLY A 30 -18.33 20.10 5.33
N ALA A 31 -18.05 19.50 4.16
CA ALA A 31 -16.70 19.01 3.82
C ALA A 31 -15.64 20.12 3.79
N HIS A 32 -16.03 21.35 3.44
CA HIS A 32 -15.14 22.53 3.45
C HIS A 32 -14.61 22.91 4.85
N ARG A 33 -15.21 22.39 5.93
CA ARG A 33 -14.80 22.64 7.32
C ARG A 33 -13.87 21.56 7.88
N LEU A 34 -13.62 20.49 7.13
CA LEU A 34 -12.79 19.38 7.55
C LEU A 34 -11.30 19.65 7.30
N GLY A 35 -10.43 18.80 7.85
CA GLY A 35 -9.03 18.69 7.40
C GLY A 35 -8.96 18.16 5.96
N ALA A 36 -7.81 18.35 5.30
CA ALA A 36 -7.62 17.98 3.88
C ALA A 36 -7.94 16.51 3.60
N ASP A 37 -7.42 15.59 4.42
CA ASP A 37 -7.59 14.15 4.24
C ASP A 37 -9.06 13.72 4.43
N ALA A 38 -9.73 14.29 5.44
CA ALA A 38 -11.13 14.00 5.71
C ALA A 38 -12.06 14.59 4.63
N ALA A 39 -11.73 15.76 4.08
CA ALA A 39 -12.45 16.34 2.94
C ALA A 39 -12.26 15.51 1.67
N HIS A 40 -11.03 15.04 1.41
CA HIS A 40 -10.70 14.15 0.30
C HIS A 40 -11.46 12.82 0.39
N ALA A 41 -11.40 12.12 1.54
CA ALA A 41 -12.10 10.87 1.75
C ALA A 41 -13.63 11.01 1.59
N ARG A 42 -14.18 12.15 2.03
CA ARG A 42 -15.61 12.46 1.86
C ARG A 42 -15.98 12.67 0.39
N ALA A 43 -15.16 13.42 -0.37
CA ALA A 43 -15.35 13.63 -1.80
C ALA A 43 -15.31 12.30 -2.56
N LEU A 44 -14.27 11.48 -2.33
CA LEU A 44 -14.16 10.15 -2.93
C LEU A 44 -15.36 9.26 -2.61
N THR A 45 -15.82 9.24 -1.36
CA THR A 45 -16.98 8.42 -0.97
C THR A 45 -18.24 8.84 -1.73
N LEU A 46 -18.46 10.15 -1.90
CA LEU A 46 -19.61 10.67 -2.62
C LEU A 46 -19.54 10.32 -4.12
N LEU A 47 -18.37 10.52 -4.73
CA LEU A 47 -18.13 10.19 -6.14
C LEU A 47 -18.34 8.70 -6.42
N HIS A 48 -17.85 7.81 -5.56
CA HIS A 48 -18.08 6.37 -5.68
C HIS A 48 -19.57 6.02 -5.57
N ARG A 49 -20.28 6.61 -4.61
CA ARG A 49 -21.73 6.37 -4.45
C ARG A 49 -22.56 6.81 -5.65
N GLN A 50 -22.13 7.86 -6.34
CA GLN A 50 -22.82 8.37 -7.52
C GLN A 50 -22.33 7.74 -8.83
N GLY A 51 -21.35 6.82 -8.79
CA GLY A 51 -20.77 6.23 -9.99
C GLY A 51 -19.94 7.22 -10.82
N LEU A 52 -19.49 8.32 -10.20
CA LEU A 52 -18.72 9.41 -10.80
C LEU A 52 -17.25 9.39 -10.38
N ALA A 53 -16.83 8.35 -9.65
CA ALA A 53 -15.43 8.13 -9.34
C ALA A 53 -14.63 8.06 -10.65
N LYS A 54 -13.45 8.69 -10.65
CA LYS A 54 -12.54 8.64 -11.78
C LYS A 54 -12.33 7.18 -12.19
N PRO A 55 -12.58 6.79 -13.46
CA PRO A 55 -12.23 5.47 -13.92
C PRO A 55 -10.72 5.31 -13.70
N ARG A 56 -10.36 4.34 -12.86
CA ARG A 56 -8.95 4.09 -12.51
C ARG A 56 -8.23 3.55 -13.74
N ASP A 57 -7.01 4.02 -13.94
CA ASP A 57 -6.13 3.42 -14.93
C ASP A 57 -5.88 1.95 -14.52
N PRO A 58 -6.09 0.96 -15.39
CA PRO A 58 -5.76 -0.43 -15.09
C PRO A 58 -4.29 -0.62 -14.64
N ASP A 59 -3.36 0.21 -15.11
CA ASP A 59 -1.96 0.19 -14.65
C ASP A 59 -1.79 0.82 -13.26
N GLU A 60 -2.61 1.78 -12.87
CA GLU A 60 -2.69 2.27 -11.47
C GLU A 60 -3.34 1.22 -10.56
N THR A 61 -4.35 0.51 -11.05
CA THR A 61 -5.08 -0.53 -10.30
C THR A 61 -4.18 -1.73 -10.03
N ALA A 62 -3.31 -2.11 -10.98
CA ALA A 62 -2.29 -3.13 -10.78
C ALA A 62 -1.20 -2.70 -9.76
N ARG A 63 -0.97 -1.39 -9.59
CA ARG A 63 -0.11 -0.84 -8.53
C ARG A 63 -0.83 -0.72 -7.18
N GLU A 64 -2.15 -0.60 -7.16
CA GLU A 64 -2.99 -0.57 -5.95
C GLU A 64 -3.07 -1.93 -5.23
N HIS A 65 -2.75 -3.04 -5.88
CA HIS A 65 -2.64 -4.35 -5.22
C HIS A 65 -1.28 -4.98 -5.50
N ALA A 66 -0.23 -4.26 -5.11
CA ALA A 66 1.15 -4.64 -5.38
C ALA A 66 2.02 -4.59 -4.13
N VAL A 67 3.10 -5.35 -4.23
CA VAL A 67 4.24 -5.31 -3.33
C VAL A 67 5.34 -4.51 -4.03
N TRP A 68 5.82 -3.44 -3.42
CA TRP A 68 6.98 -2.70 -3.94
C TRP A 68 8.00 -2.41 -2.86
N PHE A 69 9.23 -2.22 -3.33
CA PHE A 69 10.40 -2.02 -2.52
C PHE A 69 10.97 -0.63 -2.84
N THR A 70 11.13 0.21 -1.82
CA THR A 70 11.77 1.53 -1.91
C THR A 70 12.99 1.58 -1.01
N PRO A 71 14.06 2.31 -1.36
CA PRO A 71 15.17 2.53 -0.43
C PRO A 71 14.69 3.25 0.84
N HIS A 72 15.22 2.87 2.00
CA HIS A 72 14.93 3.58 3.24
C HIS A 72 15.64 4.94 3.25
N LEU A 73 14.89 6.02 3.46
CA LEU A 73 15.41 7.38 3.31
C LEU A 73 16.52 7.73 4.31
N ASP A 74 16.46 7.15 5.52
CA ASP A 74 17.46 7.42 6.58
C ASP A 74 18.58 6.37 6.68
N PHE A 75 18.47 5.24 5.97
CA PHE A 75 19.39 4.11 6.15
C PHE A 75 19.68 3.43 4.80
N ASP A 76 20.85 3.71 4.23
CA ASP A 76 21.25 3.23 2.88
C ASP A 76 21.27 1.70 2.71
N ALA A 77 21.35 0.95 3.81
CA ALA A 77 21.36 -0.52 3.80
C ALA A 77 19.97 -1.15 3.92
N LEU A 78 18.91 -0.34 4.11
CA LEU A 78 17.55 -0.83 4.34
C LEU A 78 16.65 -0.54 3.14
N THR A 79 15.72 -1.46 2.92
CA THR A 79 14.67 -1.35 1.92
C THR A 79 13.32 -1.36 2.64
N GLN A 80 12.47 -0.38 2.34
CA GLN A 80 11.09 -0.31 2.78
C GLN A 80 10.22 -1.15 1.85
N LEU A 81 9.40 -2.01 2.46
CA LEU A 81 8.38 -2.78 1.77
C LEU A 81 7.03 -2.08 1.94
N HIS A 82 6.37 -1.82 0.82
CA HIS A 82 4.99 -1.36 0.81
C HIS A 82 4.13 -2.43 0.17
N VAL A 83 3.02 -2.74 0.84
CA VAL A 83 2.02 -3.68 0.36
C VAL A 83 0.68 -2.98 0.42
N THR A 84 -0.03 -2.96 -0.70
CA THR A 84 -1.42 -2.52 -0.73
C THR A 84 -2.30 -3.72 -1.02
N LEU A 85 -3.29 -3.95 -0.17
CA LEU A 85 -4.22 -5.08 -0.23
C LEU A 85 -5.64 -4.53 -0.31
N ASP A 86 -6.59 -5.36 -0.74
CA ASP A 86 -7.99 -5.01 -0.57
C ASP A 86 -8.33 -5.01 0.94
N THR A 87 -9.47 -4.43 1.29
CA THR A 87 -9.83 -4.28 2.70
C THR A 87 -10.07 -5.65 3.36
N GLY A 88 -10.58 -6.62 2.61
CA GLY A 88 -10.82 -7.97 3.10
C GLY A 88 -9.51 -8.68 3.47
N ASP A 89 -8.56 -8.72 2.54
CA ASP A 89 -7.28 -9.39 2.77
C ASP A 89 -6.42 -8.63 3.79
N ALA A 90 -6.49 -7.30 3.83
CA ALA A 90 -5.81 -6.51 4.86
C ALA A 90 -6.29 -6.86 6.26
N VAL A 91 -7.61 -6.98 6.46
CA VAL A 91 -8.20 -7.36 7.75
C VAL A 91 -7.85 -8.81 8.11
N ALA A 92 -7.90 -9.72 7.13
CA ALA A 92 -7.52 -11.11 7.35
C ALA A 92 -6.04 -11.25 7.73
N LEU A 93 -5.14 -10.55 7.02
CA LEU A 93 -3.71 -10.57 7.30
C LEU A 93 -3.40 -9.97 8.68
N ASP A 94 -4.02 -8.85 9.05
CA ASP A 94 -3.81 -8.24 10.37
C ASP A 94 -4.25 -9.18 11.50
N ALA A 95 -5.39 -9.87 11.34
CA ALA A 95 -5.86 -10.85 12.31
C ALA A 95 -4.87 -12.01 12.49
N VAL A 96 -4.29 -12.51 11.40
CA VAL A 96 -3.28 -13.59 11.44
C VAL A 96 -1.98 -13.10 12.10
N ILE A 97 -1.53 -11.88 11.80
CA ILE A 97 -0.35 -11.27 12.43
C ILE A 97 -0.57 -11.12 13.94
N GLU A 98 -1.73 -10.60 14.36
CA GLU A 98 -2.06 -10.41 15.77
C GLU A 98 -2.16 -11.73 16.54
N GLU A 99 -2.76 -12.75 15.93
CA GLU A 99 -2.80 -14.09 16.51
C GLU A 99 -1.39 -14.65 16.73
N ARG A 100 -0.53 -14.55 15.70
CA ARG A 100 0.85 -15.02 15.77
C ARG A 100 1.68 -14.21 16.75
N ALA A 101 1.50 -12.89 16.81
CA ALA A 101 2.16 -12.02 17.78
C ALA A 101 1.73 -12.33 19.22
N ARG A 102 0.45 -12.68 19.45
CA ARG A 102 -0.05 -13.13 20.75
C ARG A 102 0.62 -14.44 21.17
N SER A 103 0.66 -15.42 20.27
CA SER A 103 1.36 -16.69 20.52
C SER A 103 2.84 -16.49 20.85
N LEU A 104 3.55 -15.60 20.13
CA LEU A 104 4.94 -15.27 20.44
C LEU A 104 5.10 -14.62 21.82
N ARG A 105 4.14 -13.81 22.25
CA ARG A 105 4.14 -13.19 23.59
C ARG A 105 3.93 -14.22 24.69
N GLU A 106 2.95 -15.10 24.53
CA GLU A 106 2.61 -16.14 25.51
C GLU A 106 3.76 -17.13 25.72
N ASN A 107 4.55 -17.37 24.67
CA ASN A 107 5.73 -18.22 24.70
C ASN A 107 7.04 -17.47 25.05
N SER A 108 6.97 -16.17 25.37
CA SER A 108 8.15 -15.39 25.74
C SER A 108 8.55 -15.64 27.20
N PRO A 109 9.86 -15.64 27.53
CA PRO A 109 10.32 -15.78 28.90
C PRO A 109 9.74 -14.69 29.83
N PRO A 110 9.36 -15.03 31.07
CA PRO A 110 8.87 -14.05 32.02
C PRO A 110 9.93 -12.96 32.30
N GLY A 111 9.52 -11.70 32.22
CA GLY A 111 10.39 -10.53 32.45
C GLY A 111 11.10 -9.97 31.20
N ALA A 112 10.94 -10.60 30.04
CA ALA A 112 11.59 -10.19 28.79
C ALA A 112 10.61 -10.01 27.62
N ALA A 113 9.34 -9.69 27.90
CA ALA A 113 8.33 -9.51 26.86
C ALA A 113 8.75 -8.38 25.91
N PRO A 114 9.03 -8.67 24.62
CA PRO A 114 9.41 -7.65 23.67
C PRO A 114 8.29 -6.63 23.47
N PRO A 115 8.60 -5.40 23.01
CA PRO A 115 7.59 -4.43 22.63
C PRO A 115 6.57 -5.03 21.65
N ALA A 116 5.30 -4.64 21.77
CA ALA A 116 4.22 -5.18 20.94
C ALA A 116 4.49 -5.02 19.43
N GLY A 117 5.07 -3.88 19.02
CA GLY A 117 5.46 -3.65 17.62
C GLY A 117 6.52 -4.63 17.12
N SER A 118 7.50 -4.98 17.97
CA SER A 118 8.55 -5.95 17.61
C SER A 118 7.98 -7.36 17.42
N LEU A 119 6.96 -7.73 18.21
CA LEU A 119 6.28 -9.01 18.07
C LEU A 119 5.44 -9.09 16.80
N ARG A 120 4.77 -7.99 16.40
CA ARG A 120 4.03 -7.92 15.13
C ARG A 120 4.97 -8.03 13.93
N VAL A 121 6.11 -7.34 13.96
CA VAL A 121 7.14 -7.45 12.89
C VAL A 121 7.68 -8.87 12.82
N LYS A 122 8.00 -9.49 13.96
CA LYS A 122 8.45 -10.89 13.99
C LYS A 122 7.38 -11.85 13.46
N ALA A 123 6.13 -11.68 13.86
CA ALA A 123 5.01 -12.46 13.35
C ALA A 123 4.85 -12.34 11.83
N LEU A 124 4.93 -11.14 11.29
CA LEU A 124 4.89 -10.91 9.83
C LEU A 124 6.07 -11.60 9.12
N LEU A 125 7.28 -11.51 9.66
CA LEU A 125 8.46 -12.17 9.09
C LEU A 125 8.34 -13.70 9.13
N ASP A 126 7.89 -14.27 10.25
CA ASP A 126 7.67 -15.71 10.38
C ASP A 126 6.65 -16.18 9.32
N LEU A 127 5.51 -15.47 9.20
CA LEU A 127 4.49 -15.77 8.20
C LEU A 127 5.02 -15.65 6.77
N ALA A 128 5.78 -14.60 6.48
CA ALA A 128 6.39 -14.39 5.17
C ALA A 128 7.37 -15.52 4.83
N LEU A 129 8.23 -15.93 5.77
CA LEU A 129 9.19 -17.01 5.57
C LEU A 129 8.51 -18.37 5.39
N GLU A 130 7.51 -18.68 6.22
CA GLU A 130 6.74 -19.94 6.14
C GLU A 130 5.96 -20.07 4.82
N ASN A 131 5.51 -18.95 4.24
CA ASN A 131 4.71 -18.92 3.02
C ASN A 131 5.49 -18.49 1.77
N SER A 132 6.79 -18.18 1.91
CA SER A 132 7.65 -17.83 0.77
C SER A 132 8.32 -19.06 0.17
N ARG A 133 8.33 -19.15 -1.16
CA ARG A 133 9.25 -20.03 -1.89
C ARG A 133 10.32 -19.16 -2.54
N VAL A 134 11.55 -19.29 -2.04
CA VAL A 134 12.72 -18.69 -2.69
C VAL A 134 13.12 -19.58 -3.86
N SER A 135 12.71 -19.21 -5.07
CA SER A 135 13.25 -19.82 -6.30
C SER A 135 14.53 -19.08 -6.68
N THR A 136 15.67 -19.77 -6.61
CA THR A 136 16.95 -19.19 -7.03
C THR A 136 17.13 -19.48 -8.53
N THR A 137 16.84 -18.51 -9.39
CA THR A 137 17.10 -18.64 -10.83
C THR A 137 18.55 -18.26 -11.13
N LEU A 138 19.41 -19.27 -11.31
CA LEU A 138 20.79 -19.07 -11.75
C LEU A 138 20.82 -18.93 -13.28
N HIS A 139 20.98 -17.71 -13.79
CA HIS A 139 21.24 -17.48 -15.22
C HIS A 139 22.75 -17.58 -15.49
N LEU A 140 23.22 -18.75 -15.94
CA LEU A 140 24.60 -18.96 -16.41
C LEU A 140 24.73 -18.44 -17.85
N TRP A 141 25.60 -17.45 -18.05
CA TRP A 141 25.97 -16.96 -19.38
C TRP A 141 27.42 -17.37 -19.70
N LEU A 142 27.59 -18.24 -20.68
CA LEU A 142 28.90 -18.59 -21.25
C LEU A 142 29.34 -17.44 -22.19
N THR A 143 30.47 -16.80 -21.88
CA THR A 143 30.99 -15.66 -22.66
C THR A 143 31.96 -16.14 -23.74
N TYR A 144 31.62 -15.89 -25.01
CA TYR A 144 32.56 -15.85 -26.15
C TYR A 144 33.14 -14.42 -26.25
N PRO A 145 34.38 -14.21 -26.76
CA PRO A 145 34.98 -12.88 -26.81
C PRO A 145 34.26 -11.99 -27.83
N GLY A 146 33.71 -10.84 -27.40
CA GLY A 146 33.19 -9.80 -28.29
C GLY A 146 31.89 -9.09 -27.89
N CYS A 147 31.22 -9.48 -26.79
CA CYS A 147 29.94 -8.87 -26.40
C CYS A 147 30.04 -8.16 -25.04
N HIS A 148 29.86 -6.84 -25.02
CA HIS A 148 29.63 -6.06 -23.80
C HIS A 148 28.13 -5.97 -23.56
N ILE A 149 27.64 -6.38 -22.38
CA ILE A 149 26.27 -6.11 -21.93
C ILE A 149 26.27 -5.72 -20.44
N GLU A 150 25.49 -4.67 -20.16
CA GLU A 150 25.27 -4.05 -18.86
C GLU A 150 24.42 -4.93 -17.90
N LYS A 151 24.71 -4.76 -16.61
CA LYS A 151 24.18 -5.51 -15.47
C LYS A 151 22.66 -5.30 -15.33
N ALA A 152 21.84 -6.31 -15.61
CA ALA A 152 20.42 -6.28 -15.28
C ALA A 152 20.19 -6.73 -13.82
N ALA A 153 19.40 -5.96 -13.06
CA ALA A 153 19.06 -6.21 -11.66
C ALA A 153 18.12 -7.43 -11.49
N PRO A 154 18.17 -8.12 -10.33
CA PRO A 154 17.31 -9.27 -10.05
C PRO A 154 15.82 -8.92 -10.10
N ARG A 155 15.00 -9.86 -10.59
CA ARG A 155 13.54 -9.76 -10.62
C ARG A 155 12.94 -10.74 -9.60
N PHE A 156 12.03 -10.24 -8.78
CA PHE A 156 11.20 -11.05 -7.87
C PHE A 156 9.88 -11.39 -8.56
N HIS A 157 9.41 -12.63 -8.42
CA HIS A 157 8.10 -13.06 -8.90
C HIS A 157 7.26 -13.55 -7.70
N ALA A 158 6.03 -13.05 -7.59
CA ALA A 158 5.02 -13.58 -6.67
C ALA A 158 4.36 -14.81 -7.32
N ALA A 159 4.02 -15.82 -6.51
CA ALA A 159 3.36 -17.05 -6.92
C ALA A 159 1.83 -16.89 -6.98
#